data_AF-A0A7W6BK37-F1
#
_entry.id   AF-A0A7W6BK37-F1
#
_cell.length_a   1.000
_cell.length_b   1.000
_cell.length_c   1.000
_cell.angle_alpha   90.00
_cell.angle_beta   90.00
_cell.angle_gamma   90.00
#
_symmetry.space_group_name_H-M   'P 1'
#
loop_
_entity.id
_entity.type
_entity.pdbx_description
1 polymer ?
#
loop_
_entity_poly.entity_id
_entity_poly.type
_entity_poly.pdbx_seq_one_letter_code
_entity_poly.pdbx_strand_id
1 'polypeptide(L)' 'MTPRDVKPPEKRRAFLLYYARVLLREARSRRGQNVDWMIAGAARARREAMTIQPAAKQMEMF' A
#
# COMPACT_ATOMS: atom_id res chain seq x y z
N MET A 1 -14.12 23.68 -9.38
CA MET A 1 -14.02 22.26 -9.02
C MET A 1 -12.55 21.99 -8.72
N THR A 2 -12.14 22.11 -7.46
CA THR A 2 -10.73 21.91 -7.04
C THR A 2 -10.28 20.50 -7.42
N PRO A 3 -9.07 20.31 -7.96
CA PRO A 3 -8.57 18.97 -8.25
C PRO A 3 -8.56 18.19 -6.94
N ARG A 4 -9.41 17.17 -6.84
CA ARG A 4 -9.42 16.25 -5.69
C ARG A 4 -7.98 15.79 -5.46
N ASP A 5 -7.54 15.84 -4.21
CA ASP A 5 -6.22 15.45 -3.73
C ASP A 5 -5.74 14.12 -4.33
N VAL A 6 -5.14 14.18 -5.52
CA VAL A 6 -4.43 13.03 -6.10
C VAL A 6 -3.17 12.91 -5.26
N LYS A 7 -3.25 12.09 -4.20
CA LYS A 7 -2.09 11.80 -3.35
C LYS A 7 -0.93 11.39 -4.26
N PRO A 8 0.27 11.98 -4.09
CA PRO A 8 1.44 11.61 -4.88
C PRO A 8 1.58 10.09 -4.94
N PRO A 9 1.93 9.51 -6.11
CA PRO A 9 2.05 8.06 -6.28
C PRO A 9 2.87 7.40 -5.14
N GLU A 10 3.94 8.04 -4.71
CA GLU A 10 4.79 7.60 -3.61
C GLU A 10 4.07 7.49 -2.26
N LYS A 11 3.22 8.48 -1.90
CA LYS A 11 2.43 8.45 -0.65
C LYS A 11 1.41 7.31 -0.67
N ARG A 12 0.79 7.05 -1.83
CA ARG A 12 -0.14 5.91 -1.99
C ARG A 12 0.59 4.57 -1.87
N ARG A 13 1.75 4.43 -2.51
CA ARG A 13 2.61 3.24 -2.40
C ARG A 13 3.02 2.98 -0.96
N ALA A 14 3.51 4.01 -0.26
CA ALA A 14 3.91 3.90 1.14
C ALA A 14 2.75 3.48 2.04
N PHE A 15 1.57 4.07 1.85
CA PHE A 15 0.35 3.70 2.57
C PHE A 15 -0.03 2.23 2.36
N LEU A 16 -0.06 1.74 1.11
CA LEU A 16 -0.41 0.36 0.80
C LEU A 16 0.56 -0.64 1.45
N LEU A 17 1.86 -0.33 1.45
CA LEU A 17 2.86 -1.16 2.13
C LEU A 17 2.69 -1.15 3.65
N TYR A 18 2.38 0.01 4.24
CA TYR A 18 2.08 0.12 5.66
C TYR A 18 0.83 -0.67 6.04
N TYR A 19 -0.25 -0.50 5.27
CA TYR A 19 -1.53 -1.20 5.47
C TYR A 19 -1.36 -2.72 5.41
N ALA A 20 -0.59 -3.23 4.44
CA ALA A 20 -0.27 -4.66 4.36
C ALA A 20 0.45 -5.18 5.61
N ARG A 21 1.36 -4.39 6.22
CA ARG A 21 2.03 -4.79 7.47
C ARG A 21 1.04 -4.84 8.64
N VAL A 22 0.13 -3.88 8.73
CA VAL A 22 -0.90 -3.86 9.79
C VAL A 22 -1.79 -5.09 9.68
N LEU A 23 -2.30 -5.41 8.49
CA LEU A 23 -3.14 -6.60 8.28
C LEU A 23 -2.42 -7.90 8.69
N LEU A 24 -1.14 -8.06 8.34
CA LEU A 24 -0.37 -9.24 8.73
C LEU A 24 -0.11 -9.29 10.24
N ARG A 25 0.09 -8.14 10.89
CA ARG A 25 0.24 -8.06 12.36
C ARG A 25 -1.06 -8.45 13.06
N GLU A 26 -2.19 -7.95 12.58
CA GLU A 26 -3.52 -8.27 13.10
C GLU A 26 -3.88 -9.74 12.88
N ALA A 27 -3.55 -10.31 11.72
CA ALA A 27 -3.76 -11.73 11.46
C ALA A 27 -2.96 -12.60 12.44
N ARG A 28 -1.73 -12.19 12.79
CA ARG A 28 -0.88 -12.90 13.77
C ARG A 28 -1.39 -12.79 15.20
N SER A 29 -2.02 -11.67 15.58
CA SER A 29 -2.54 -11.49 16.95
C SER A 29 -3.85 -12.26 17.17
N ARG A 30 -4.63 -12.52 16.12
CA ARG A 30 -5.95 -13.17 16.19
C ARG A 30 -5.87 -14.69 16.02
N ARG A 31 -5.25 -15.36 16.99
CA ARG A 31 -5.22 -16.83 17.04
C ARG A 31 -6.63 -17.40 17.14
N GLY A 32 -6.93 -18.43 16.34
CA GLY A 32 -8.22 -19.14 16.36
C GLY A 32 -9.37 -18.43 15.64
N GLN A 33 -9.15 -17.27 15.04
CA GLN A 33 -10.15 -16.59 14.21
C GLN A 33 -9.87 -16.83 12.73
N ASN A 34 -10.91 -16.76 11.89
CA ASN A 34 -10.70 -16.68 10.45
C ASN A 34 -10.09 -15.31 10.09
N VAL A 35 -8.84 -15.34 9.63
CA VAL A 35 -8.05 -14.16 9.24
C VAL A 35 -7.71 -14.15 7.75
N ASP A 36 -8.35 -14.99 6.94
CA ASP A 36 -8.04 -15.15 5.51
C ASP A 36 -8.21 -13.84 4.74
N TRP A 37 -9.23 -13.07 5.10
CA TRP A 37 -9.48 -11.76 4.50
C TRP A 37 -8.35 -10.76 4.78
N MET A 38 -7.68 -10.86 5.93
CA MET A 38 -6.53 -10.00 6.26
C MET A 38 -5.30 -10.40 5.44
N ILE A 39 -5.05 -11.71 5.30
CA ILE A 39 -3.94 -12.24 4.50
C ILE A 39 -4.14 -11.89 3.02
N ALA A 40 -5.34 -12.11 2.50
CA ALA A 40 -5.71 -11.78 1.13
C ALA A 40 -5.64 -10.27 0.87
N GLY A 41 -6.12 -9.45 1.82
CA GLY A 41 -6.04 -7.99 1.78
C GLY A 41 -4.59 -7.50 1.75
N ALA A 42 -3.71 -8.07 2.58
CA ALA A 42 -2.30 -7.74 2.60
C ALA A 42 -1.61 -8.10 1.27
N ALA A 43 -1.92 -9.26 0.70
CA ALA A 43 -1.39 -9.67 -0.60
C ALA A 43 -1.85 -8.72 -1.73
N ARG A 44 -3.13 -8.33 -1.73
CA ARG A 44 -3.68 -7.37 -2.69
C ARG A 44 -2.98 -6.01 -2.57
N ALA A 45 -2.86 -5.48 -1.36
CA ALA A 45 -2.21 -4.19 -1.12
C ALA A 45 -0.74 -4.18 -1.57
N ARG A 46 0.01 -5.27 -1.36
CA ARG A 46 1.39 -5.40 -1.84
C ARG A 46 1.46 -5.41 -3.37
N ARG A 47 0.57 -6.14 -4.05
CA ARG A 47 0.51 -6.14 -5.52
C ARG A 47 0.20 -4.75 -6.07
N GLU A 48 -0.77 -4.05 -5.50
CA GLU A 48 -1.10 -2.68 -5.91
C GLU A 48 0.09 -1.73 -5.68
N ALA A 49 0.78 -1.85 -4.55
CA ALA A 49 1.99 -1.05 -4.28
C ALA A 49 3.12 -1.30 -5.30
N MET A 50 3.23 -2.51 -5.85
CA MET A 50 4.20 -2.84 -6.90
C MET A 50 3.82 -2.25 -8.26
N THR A 51 2.53 -2.06 -8.54
CA THR A 51 2.08 -1.40 -9.78
C THR A 51 2.31 0.11 -9.78
N ILE A 52 2.54 0.71 -8.61
CA ILE A 52 2.86 2.14 -8.50
C ILE A 52 4.36 2.29 -8.76
N GLN A 53 4.70 2.71 -9.98
CA GLN A 53 6.06 3.14 -10.30
C GLN A 53 6.40 4.38 -9.45
N PRO A 54 7.55 4.42 -8.77
CA PRO A 54 8.06 5.69 -8.26
C PRO A 54 8.20 6.62 -9.47
N ALA A 55 7.78 7.87 -9.34
CA ALA A 55 8.09 8.86 -10.37
C ALA A 55 9.60 8.78 -10.53
N ALA A 56 10.08 8.40 -11.72
CA ALA A 56 11.49 8.48 -12.02
C ALA A 56 11.87 9.92 -11.64
N LYS A 57 12.71 10.05 -10.60
CA LYS A 57 13.26 11.32 -10.14
C LYS A 57 13.70 11.99 -11.43
N GLN A 58 12.96 13.00 -11.89
CA GLN A 58 13.40 13.75 -13.07
C GLN A 58 14.78 14.22 -12.68
N MET A 59 15.80 13.61 -13.27
CA MET A 59 17.13 14.17 -13.29
C MET A 59 16.89 15.49 -14.02
N GLU A 60 16.70 16.55 -13.25
CA GLU A 60 16.92 17.91 -13.74
C GLU A 60 18.38 17.93 -14.18
N MET A 61 18.59 17.51 -15.42
CA MET A 61 19.65 18.04 -16.26
C MET A 61 19.19 19.44 -16.65
N PHE A 62 19.47 20.44 -15.81
CA PHE A 62 19.75 21.81 -16.22
C PHE A 62 20.56 22.50 -15.10
#